data_AF-A0A938YK22-F1
#
_entry.id   AF-A0A938YK22-F1
#
_cell.length_a   1.000
_cell.length_b   1.000
_cell.length_c   1.000
_cell.angle_alpha   90.00
_cell.angle_beta   90.00
_cell.angle_gamma   90.00
#
_symmetry.space_group_name_H-M   'P 1'
#
loop_
_entity.id
_entity.type
_entity.pdbx_description
1 polymer ?
#
loop_
_entity_poly.entity_id
_entity_poly.type
_entity_poly.pdbx_seq_one_letter_code
_entity_poly.pdbx_strand_id
1 'polypeptide(L)' 'MVGVSMGTEGRGTIFRIKGSKYMLYLPVGVVDDSMFPFKCDKSMCVRVSFKPGSDRIIIEKMEEKNKEG' A
#
# COMPACT_ATOMS: atom_id res chain seq x y z
N MET A 1 11.66 -26.63 -3.27
CA MET A 1 11.16 -25.37 -3.87
C MET A 1 9.73 -25.21 -3.40
N VAL A 2 9.51 -24.39 -2.37
CA VAL A 2 8.16 -24.17 -1.83
C VAL A 2 7.46 -23.23 -2.80
N GLY A 3 6.45 -23.73 -3.52
CA GLY A 3 5.61 -22.89 -4.35
C GLY A 3 4.90 -21.87 -3.46
N VAL A 4 5.24 -20.60 -3.62
CA VAL A 4 4.52 -19.50 -2.97
C VAL A 4 3.13 -19.49 -3.59
N SER A 5 2.12 -19.93 -2.84
CA SER A 5 0.72 -19.77 -3.25
C SER A 5 0.44 -18.27 -3.33
N MET A 6 0.26 -17.76 -4.55
CA MET A 6 -0.09 -16.37 -4.82
C MET A 6 -1.39 -16.02 -4.08
N GLY A 7 -1.34 -15.03 -3.19
CA GLY A 7 -2.47 -14.65 -2.36
C GLY A 7 -3.07 -13.33 -2.84
N THR A 8 -4.30 -13.36 -3.34
CA THR A 8 -5.06 -12.15 -3.68
C THR A 8 -5.65 -11.45 -2.45
N GLU A 9 -5.55 -12.10 -1.29
CA GLU A 9 -5.96 -11.61 0.01
C GLU A 9 -4.88 -11.86 1.06
N GLY A 10 -4.81 -10.98 2.06
CA GLY A 10 -3.91 -11.17 3.19
C GLY A 10 -4.34 -10.33 4.38
N ARG A 11 -4.09 -10.86 5.59
CA ARG A 11 -4.36 -10.15 6.84
C ARG A 11 -3.15 -9.31 7.23
N GLY A 12 -3.31 -8.00 7.15
CA GLY A 12 -2.32 -7.03 7.64
C GLY A 12 -2.63 -6.52 9.04
N THR A 13 -1.79 -5.65 9.57
CA THR A 13 -2.06 -4.95 10.83
C THR A 13 -1.56 -3.52 10.79
N ILE A 14 -2.37 -2.61 11.35
CA ILE A 14 -2.02 -1.21 11.54
C ILE A 14 -1.65 -1.02 13.01
N PHE A 15 -0.47 -0.45 13.27
CA PHE A 15 -0.02 -0.13 14.63
C PHE A 15 0.27 1.36 14.76
N ARG A 16 -0.07 1.92 15.91
CA ARG A 16 0.30 3.31 16.27
C ARG A 16 1.70 3.32 16.86
N ILE A 17 2.59 4.08 16.24
CA ILE A 17 3.96 4.32 16.70
C ILE A 17 4.00 5.67 17.42
N LYS A 18 4.96 5.85 18.34
CA LYS A 18 5.22 7.13 19.02
C LYS A 18 5.33 8.29 18.01
N GLY A 19 4.76 9.44 18.35
CA GLY A 19 4.85 10.64 17.52
C GLY A 19 3.83 10.72 16.38
N SER A 20 2.61 10.23 16.60
CA SER A 20 1.48 10.34 15.64
C SER A 20 1.68 9.61 14.31
N LYS A 21 2.62 8.65 14.27
CA LYS A 21 2.89 7.82 13.10
C LYS A 21 2.11 6.50 13.18
N TYR A 22 1.70 5.99 12.03
CA TYR A 22 1.09 4.67 11.90
C TYR A 22 1.93 3.83 10.93
N MET A 23 2.13 2.55 11.24
CA MET A 23 2.69 1.56 10.31
C MET A 23 1.60 0.62 9.84
N LEU A 24 1.59 0.28 8.56
CA LEU A 24 0.81 -0.80 7.99
C LEU A 24 1.77 -1.92 7.59
N TYR A 25 1.58 -3.12 8.15
CA TYR A 25 2.28 -4.32 7.72
C TYR A 25 1.36 -5.14 6.81
N LEU A 26 1.89 -5.59 5.67
CA LEU A 26 1.20 -6.48 4.72
C LEU A 26 2.07 -7.74 4.49
N PRO A 27 1.46 -8.92 4.28
CA PRO A 27 2.20 -10.13 3.94
C PRO A 27 2.98 -9.96 2.62
N VAL A 28 4.21 -10.48 2.57
CA VAL A 28 5.08 -10.40 1.39
C VAL A 28 4.39 -10.94 0.13
N GLY A 29 3.65 -12.05 0.25
CA GLY A 29 2.92 -12.65 -0.88
C GLY A 29 1.82 -11.77 -1.49
N VAL A 30 1.39 -10.70 -0.80
CA VAL A 30 0.42 -9.71 -1.30
C VAL A 30 1.11 -8.51 -1.96
N VAL A 31 2.36 -8.20 -1.54
CA VAL A 31 3.10 -6.99 -1.95
C VAL A 31 4.05 -7.26 -3.11
N ASP A 32 4.67 -8.43 -3.14
CA ASP A 32 5.68 -8.81 -4.16
C ASP A 32 5.03 -9.34 -5.47
N ASP A 33 3.71 -9.58 -5.46
CA ASP A 33 3.01 -10.13 -6.61
C ASP A 33 2.53 -9.03 -7.59
N SER A 34 2.42 -9.42 -8.85
CA SER A 34 1.81 -8.74 -10.00
C SER A 34 0.43 -8.11 -9.77
N MET A 35 -0.24 -8.46 -8.66
CA MET A 35 -1.55 -7.95 -8.23
C MET A 35 -1.51 -6.86 -7.16
N PHE A 36 -0.33 -6.48 -6.64
CA PHE A 36 -0.24 -5.23 -5.89
C PHE A 36 -0.69 -4.09 -6.81
N PRO A 37 -1.57 -3.16 -6.37
CA PRO A 37 -2.24 -2.22 -7.27
C PRO A 37 -1.29 -1.32 -8.06
N PHE A 38 -0.03 -1.18 -7.62
CA PHE A 38 0.98 -0.40 -8.31
C PHE A 38 2.28 -1.18 -8.49
N LYS A 39 2.64 -1.48 -9.74
CA LYS A 39 4.02 -1.89 -10.06
C LYS A 39 4.95 -0.71 -9.88
N CYS A 40 5.98 -0.89 -9.06
CA CYS A 40 6.92 0.16 -8.67
C CYS A 40 8.36 -0.34 -8.86
N ASP A 41 9.07 0.13 -9.88
CA ASP A 41 10.52 -0.16 -10.01
C ASP A 41 11.37 0.69 -9.03
N LYS A 42 10.80 1.80 -8.53
CA LYS A 42 11.36 2.74 -7.53
C LYS A 42 10.26 3.25 -6.61
N SER A 43 10.60 3.99 -5.55
CA SER A 43 9.61 4.65 -4.68
C SER A 43 8.68 5.56 -5.50
N MET A 44 7.37 5.48 -5.26
CA MET A 44 6.37 6.31 -5.92
C MET A 44 5.52 7.11 -4.93
N CYS A 45 5.04 8.26 -5.37
CA CYS A 45 4.09 9.07 -4.63
C CYS A 45 2.68 8.52 -4.80
N VAL A 46 1.99 8.29 -3.69
CA VAL A 46 0.60 7.86 -3.66
C VAL A 46 -0.23 8.78 -2.77
N ARG A 47 -1.49 8.98 -3.14
CA ARG A 47 -2.49 9.59 -2.28
C ARG A 47 -3.19 8.48 -1.53
N VAL A 48 -3.20 8.57 -0.20
CA VAL A 48 -3.97 7.66 0.66
C VAL A 48 -5.12 8.45 1.25
N SER A 49 -6.35 7.97 1.06
CA SER A 49 -7.54 8.57 1.63
C SER A 49 -8.40 7.53 2.36
N PHE A 50 -9.05 7.97 3.42
CA PHE A 50 -9.98 7.17 4.19
C PHE A 50 -11.03 8.08 4.83
N LYS A 51 -12.20 7.52 5.12
CA LYS A 51 -13.26 8.21 5.83
C LYS A 51 -13.38 7.63 7.24
N PRO A 52 -13.40 8.43 8.32
CA PRO A 52 -13.68 7.92 9.65
C PRO A 52 -14.99 7.11 9.67
N GLY A 53 -14.95 5.91 10.23
CA GLY A 53 -16.08 4.97 10.25
C GLY A 53 -16.25 4.11 9.00
N SER A 54 -15.40 4.29 7.97
CA SER A 54 -15.30 3.36 6.83
C SER A 54 -14.37 2.21 7.16
N ASP A 55 -14.66 1.03 6.59
CA ASP A 55 -13.83 -0.17 6.62
C ASP A 55 -12.77 -0.20 5.49
N ARG A 56 -12.81 0.78 4.59
CA ARG A 56 -11.95 0.87 3.41
C ARG A 56 -10.96 2.03 3.45
N ILE A 57 -9.77 1.77 2.91
CA ILE A 57 -8.74 2.75 2.56
C ILE A 57 -8.61 2.75 1.04
N ILE A 58 -8.49 3.93 0.46
CA ILE A 58 -8.28 4.11 -0.99
C ILE A 58 -6.85 4.59 -1.18
N ILE A 59 -6.11 3.92 -2.06
CA ILE A 59 -4.75 4.28 -2.46
C ILE A 59 -4.79 4.58 -3.95
N GLU A 60 -4.35 5.77 -4.34
CA GLU A 60 -4.32 6.23 -5.73
C GLU A 60 -2.90 6.64 -6.09
N LYS A 61 -2.45 6.32 -7.30
CA LYS A 61 -1.21 6.86 -7.85
C LYS A 61 -1.37 8.38 -7.97
N MET A 62 -0.43 9.14 -7.42
CA MET A 62 -0.35 10.57 -7.74
C MET A 62 0.59 10.74 -8.92
N GLU A 63 0.06 11.26 -10.02
CA GLU A 63 0.90 11.79 -11.09
C GLU A 63 1.60 13.02 -10.53
N GLU A 64 2.93 13.04 -10.58
CA GLU A 64 3.68 14.25 -10.32
C GLU A 64 3.24 15.25 -11.38
N LYS A 65 2.44 16.25 -10.99
CA LYS A 65 2.25 17.41 -11.85
C LYS A 65 3.64 18.00 -12.03
N ASN A 66 4.22 17.82 -13.22
CA ASN A 66 5.35 18.61 -13.67
C ASN A 66 4.99 20.07 -13.38
N LYS A 67 5.60 20.63 -12.34
CA LYS A 67 5.65 22.07 -12.15
C LYS A 67 6.65 22.55 -13.18
N GLU A 68 6.21 22.64 -14.43
CA GLU A 68 6.84 23.52 -15.41
C GLU A 68 6.58 24.94 -14.90
N GLY A 69 7.60 25.51 -14.28
CA GLY A 69 7.76 26.94 -14.09
C GLY A 69 8.61 27.51 -15.21
#